data_AF-A0A967YBC4-F1
#
_entry.id   AF-A0A967YBC4-F1
#
_cell.length_a   1.000
_cell.length_b   1.000
_cell.length_c   1.000
_cell.angle_alpha   90.00
_cell.angle_beta   90.00
_cell.angle_gamma   90.00
#
_symmetry.space_group_name_H-M   'P 1'
#
loop_
_entity.id
_entity.type
_entity.pdbx_description
1 polymer ?
#
loop_
_entity_poly.entity_id
_entity_poly.type
_entity_poly.pdbx_seq_one_letter_code
_entity_poly.pdbx_strand_id
1 'polypeptide(L)'
;EKPKSKILKQRRKPKKRRFFQKFFLWLLLLGFIFAILGALGGVGVYFYISKDLPHINSLTEYHPSIITNVYSDDGRKIAEFFKERRI
;
A
#
# COMPACT_ATOMS: atom_id res chain seq x y z
N GLU A 1 -16.36 18.28 71.44
CA GLU A 1 -17.18 17.82 70.30
C GLU A 1 -16.75 18.57 69.03
N LYS A 2 -16.43 17.88 67.93
CA LYS A 2 -15.90 18.53 66.72
C LYS A 2 -17.04 19.14 65.88
N PRO A 3 -16.90 20.35 65.31
CA PRO A 3 -18.03 21.03 64.67
C PRO A 3 -18.45 20.30 63.39
N LYS A 4 -19.75 19.98 63.29
CA LYS A 4 -20.44 19.33 62.15
C LYS A 4 -20.23 20.06 60.81
N SER A 5 -19.75 21.30 60.82
CA SER A 5 -19.51 22.13 59.63
C SER A 5 -18.39 21.62 58.72
N LYS A 6 -17.41 20.87 59.24
CA LYS A 6 -16.32 20.33 58.40
C LYS A 6 -16.70 19.07 57.61
N ILE A 7 -17.78 18.38 57.96
CA ILE A 7 -18.21 17.13 57.30
C ILE A 7 -18.96 17.42 55.98
N LEU A 8 -19.60 18.59 55.86
CA LEU A 8 -20.38 18.97 54.68
C LEU A 8 -19.54 19.49 53.49
N LYS A 9 -18.28 19.90 53.70
CA LYS A 9 -17.42 20.42 52.61
C LYS A 9 -16.71 19.34 51.79
N GLN A 10 -16.79 18.06 52.16
CA GLN A 10 -15.99 16.99 51.55
C GLN A 10 -16.70 16.19 50.44
N ARG A 11 -17.78 16.72 49.82
CA ARG A 11 -18.59 15.94 48.85
C ARG A 11 -18.89 16.59 47.49
N ARG A 12 -18.06 17.51 47.01
CA ARG A 12 -18.11 17.92 45.59
C ARG A 12 -16.73 17.96 44.97
N LYS A 13 -16.21 16.79 44.60
CA LYS A 13 -15.17 16.73 43.56
C LYS A 13 -15.79 17.26 42.26
N PRO A 14 -15.16 18.21 41.55
CA PRO A 14 -15.78 18.84 40.40
C PRO A 14 -15.96 17.81 39.29
N LYS A 15 -17.22 17.64 38.85
CA LYS A 15 -17.65 16.80 37.72
C LYS A 15 -17.06 17.25 36.36
N LYS A 16 -16.21 18.29 36.33
CA LYS A 16 -15.60 18.91 35.14
C LYS A 16 -14.63 18.00 34.37
N ARG A 17 -13.93 17.06 35.04
CA ARG A 17 -13.00 16.14 34.37
C ARG A 17 -13.69 15.27 33.30
N ARG A 18 -14.94 14.85 33.53
CA ARG A 18 -15.69 14.01 32.59
C ARG A 18 -16.07 14.74 31.29
N PHE A 19 -16.19 16.07 31.30
CA PHE A 19 -16.58 16.81 30.10
C PHE A 19 -15.42 16.94 29.12
N PHE A 20 -14.23 17.33 29.61
CA PHE A 20 -13.01 17.35 28.80
C PHE A 20 -12.59 15.96 28.33
N GLN A 21 -12.75 14.94 29.17
CA GLN A 21 -12.51 13.55 28.76
C GLN A 21 -13.45 13.11 27.64
N LYS A 22 -14.74 13.42 27.72
CA LYS A 22 -15.70 13.12 26.64
C LYS A 22 -15.37 13.87 25.36
N PHE A 23 -14.97 15.14 25.46
CA PHE A 23 -14.55 15.92 24.30
C PHE A 23 -13.31 15.33 23.63
N PHE A 24 -12.29 14.95 24.41
CA PHE A 24 -11.10 14.30 23.89
C PHE A 24 -11.40 12.93 23.26
N LEU A 25 -12.28 12.15 23.89
CA LEU A 25 -12.72 10.86 23.34
C LEU A 25 -13.48 11.03 22.03
N TRP A 26 -14.32 12.07 21.93
CA TRP A 26 -15.05 12.40 20.71
C TRP A 26 -14.10 12.85 19.60
N LEU A 27 -13.10 13.67 19.92
CA LEU A 27 -12.07 14.09 18.96
C LEU A 27 -11.26 12.89 18.45
N LEU A 28 -10.89 11.97 19.34
CA LEU A 28 -10.18 10.74 18.99
C LEU A 28 -11.02 9.86 18.07
N LEU A 29 -12.30 9.70 18.38
CA LEU A 29 -13.23 8.91 17.58
C LEU A 29 -13.45 9.52 16.19
N LEU A 30 -13.55 10.85 16.11
CA LEU A 30 -13.62 11.57 14.83
C LEU A 30 -12.33 11.37 14.02
N GLY A 31 -11.16 11.54 14.64
CA GLY A 31 -9.87 11.30 14.00
C GLY A 31 -9.73 9.85 13.50
N PHE A 32 -10.23 8.88 14.26
CA PHE A 32 -10.23 7.48 13.87
C PHE A 32 -11.09 7.22 12.63
N ILE A 33 -12.27 7.84 12.54
CA ILE A 33 -13.14 7.76 11.35
C ILE A 33 -12.43 8.34 10.13
N PHE A 34 -11.79 9.51 10.25
CA PHE A 34 -11.03 10.10 9.15
C PHE A 34 -9.83 9.24 8.75
N ALA A 35 -9.13 8.62 9.70
CA ALA A 35 -8.04 7.71 9.42
C ALA A 35 -8.50 6.50 8.61
N ILE A 36 -9.64 5.91 8.96
CA ILE A 36 -10.24 4.80 8.21
C ILE A 36 -10.64 5.24 6.80
N LEU A 37 -11.31 6.39 6.66
CA LEU A 37 -11.70 6.92 5.36
C LEU A 37 -10.47 7.19 4.47
N GLY A 38 -9.41 7.77 5.04
CA GLY A 38 -8.16 8.03 4.34
C GLY A 38 -7.45 6.73 3.92
N ALA A 39 -7.43 5.72 4.78
CA ALA A 39 -6.86 4.41 4.46
C ALA A 39 -7.64 3.72 3.34
N LEU A 40 -8.97 3.67 3.43
CA LEU A 40 -9.83 3.09 2.39
C LEU A 40 -9.69 3.83 1.05
N GLY A 41 -9.67 5.16 1.09
CA GLY A 41 -9.45 5.99 -0.09
C GLY A 41 -8.08 5.76 -0.72
N GLY A 42 -7.02 5.74 0.10
CA GLY A 42 -5.65 5.50 -0.36
C GLY A 42 -5.46 4.11 -0.97
N VAL A 43 -6.02 3.08 -0.34
CA VAL A 43 -6.03 1.71 -0.88
C VAL A 43 -6.83 1.66 -2.20
N GLY A 44 -7.99 2.30 -2.26
CA GLY A 44 -8.80 2.39 -3.48
C GLY A 44 -8.05 3.03 -4.65
N VAL A 45 -7.38 4.16 -4.40
CA VAL A 45 -6.55 4.86 -5.41
C VAL A 45 -5.37 4.00 -5.83
N TYR A 46 -4.68 3.36 -4.88
CA TYR A 46 -3.57 2.46 -5.17
C TYR A 46 -4.02 1.32 -6.10
N PHE A 47 -5.15 0.68 -5.81
CA PHE A 47 -5.69 -0.38 -6.67
C PHE A 47 -6.18 0.14 -8.01
N TYR A 48 -6.76 1.34 -8.07
CA TYR A 48 -7.19 1.96 -9.33
C TYR A 48 -6.00 2.16 -10.27
N ILE A 49 -4.93 2.80 -9.77
CA ILE A 49 -3.70 3.02 -10.54
C ILE A 49 -3.06 1.67 -10.90
N SER A 50 -2.95 0.74 -9.95
CA SER A 50 -2.30 -0.55 -10.18
C SER A 50 -3.03 -1.44 -11.20
N LYS A 51 -4.35 -1.29 -11.37
CA LYS A 51 -5.12 -2.02 -12.39
C LYS A 51 -4.81 -1.55 -13.80
N ASP A 52 -4.53 -0.27 -13.98
CA ASP A 52 -4.19 0.31 -15.27
C ASP A 52 -2.71 0.09 -15.62
N LEU A 53 -1.90 -0.42 -14.69
CA LEU A 53 -0.53 -0.81 -15.00
C LEU A 53 -0.54 -2.08 -15.86
N PRO A 54 -0.03 -2.01 -17.10
CA PRO A 54 0.11 -3.19 -17.92
C PRO A 54 1.00 -4.20 -17.18
N HIS A 55 0.52 -5.43 -17.04
CA HIS A 55 1.35 -6.50 -16.50
C HIS A 55 2.54 -6.67 -17.43
N ILE A 56 3.74 -6.39 -16.92
CA ILE A 56 5.02 -6.55 -17.61
C ILE A 56 5.35 -8.04 -17.76
N ASN A 57 4.51 -8.78 -18.47
CA ASN A 57 4.74 -10.18 -18.83
C ASN A 57 5.58 -10.29 -20.11
N SER A 58 6.09 -9.17 -20.65
CA SER A 58 6.83 -9.10 -21.92
C SER A 58 8.24 -9.69 -21.88
N LEU A 59 8.70 -10.21 -20.73
CA LEU A 59 9.99 -10.89 -20.64
C LEU A 59 9.91 -12.39 -20.95
N THR A 60 8.72 -13.00 -20.92
CA THR A 60 8.60 -14.47 -21.06
C THR A 60 8.62 -14.93 -22.52
N GLU A 61 8.23 -14.07 -23.48
CA GLU A 61 8.08 -14.46 -24.89
C GLU A 61 9.02 -13.69 -25.83
N TYR A 62 10.19 -13.25 -25.34
CA TYR A 62 11.23 -12.79 -26.24
C TYR A 62 11.96 -14.00 -26.84
N HIS A 63 11.46 -14.47 -27.98
CA HIS A 63 12.13 -15.43 -28.85
C HIS A 63 12.82 -14.66 -30.00
N PRO A 64 14.03 -14.13 -29.80
CA PRO A 64 14.77 -13.53 -30.91
C PRO A 64 15.00 -14.62 -31.95
N SER A 65 14.80 -14.28 -33.23
CA SER A 65 15.16 -15.18 -34.32
C SER A 65 16.68 -15.39 -34.29
N ILE A 66 17.11 -16.56 -33.80
CA ILE A 66 18.51 -16.96 -33.80
C ILE A 66 18.97 -17.39 -35.20
N ILE A 67 20.26 -17.24 -35.46
CA ILE A 67 20.89 -17.58 -36.73
C ILE A 67 20.95 -19.10 -36.89
N THR A 68 20.40 -19.62 -37.98
CA THR A 68 20.52 -21.04 -38.33
C THR A 68 21.76 -21.25 -39.19
N ASN A 69 22.71 -22.08 -38.72
CA ASN A 69 23.92 -22.43 -39.46
C ASN A 69 23.79 -23.83 -40.07
N VAL A 70 24.16 -23.99 -41.33
CA VAL A 70 24.19 -25.29 -42.03
C VAL A 70 25.63 -25.69 -42.30
N TYR A 71 25.97 -26.93 -41.97
CA TYR A 71 27.29 -27.52 -42.14
C TYR A 71 27.24 -28.71 -43.12
N SER A 72 28.31 -28.91 -43.88
CA SER A 72 28.54 -30.14 -44.67
C SER A 72 29.03 -31.29 -43.78
N ASP A 73 29.09 -32.52 -44.32
CA ASP A 73 29.51 -33.71 -43.54
C ASP A 73 30.94 -33.61 -42.99
N ASP A 74 31.78 -32.82 -43.66
CA ASP A 74 33.16 -32.55 -43.30
C ASP A 74 33.31 -31.40 -42.30
N GLY A 75 32.18 -30.88 -41.77
CA GLY A 75 32.13 -29.84 -40.75
C GLY A 75 32.33 -28.42 -41.27
N ARG A 76 32.40 -28.20 -42.59
CA ARG A 76 32.51 -26.84 -43.16
C ARG A 76 31.15 -26.14 -43.17
N LYS A 77 31.11 -24.84 -42.83
CA LYS A 77 29.87 -24.06 -42.91
C LYS A 77 29.52 -23.81 -44.39
N ILE A 78 28.33 -24.23 -44.81
CA ILE A 78 27.86 -24.10 -46.20
C ILE A 78 26.75 -23.07 -46.38
N ALA A 79 25.99 -22.73 -45.33
CA ALA A 79 24.98 -21.66 -45.38
C ALA A 79 24.65 -21.10 -44.00
N GLU A 80 24.08 -19.89 -43.98
CA GLU A 80 23.59 -19.21 -42.79
C GLU A 80 22.23 -18.55 -43.11
N PHE A 81 21.21 -18.81 -42.30
CA PHE A 81 19.86 -18.26 -42.48
C PHE A 81 19.50 -17.36 -41.29
N PHE A 82 19.10 -16.12 -41.60
CA PHE A 82 18.61 -15.14 -40.63
C PHE A 82 17.56 -14.24 -41.30
N LYS A 83 16.61 -13.75 -40.52
CA LYS A 83 15.62 -12.76 -40.98
C LYS A 83 16.17 -11.33 -40.92
N GLU A 84 17.01 -11.06 -39.92
CA GLU A 84 17.64 -9.76 -39.72
C GLU A 84 19.05 -9.98 -39.17
N ARG A 85 20.06 -9.35 -39.80
CA ARG A 85 21.45 -9.38 -39.35
C ARG A 85 21.79 -8.04 -38.71
N ARG A 86 21.83 -8.02 -37.38
CA ARG A 86 22.35 -6.88 -36.61
C ARG A 86 23.82 -7.16 -36.25
N ILE A 87 24.71 -6.24 -36.61
CA ILE A 87 26.14 -6.25 -36.27
C ILE A 87 26.40 -5.57 -34.93
#